data_AF-A0A2A5MA42-F1
#
_entry.id   AF-A0A2A5MA42-F1
#
_cell.length_a   1.000
_cell.length_b   1.000
_cell.length_c   1.000
_cell.angle_alpha   90.00
_cell.angle_beta   90.00
_cell.angle_gamma   90.00
#
_symmetry.space_group_name_H-M   'P 1'
#
loop_
_entity.id
_entity.type
_entity.pdbx_description
1 polymer ?
#
loop_
_entity_poly.entity_id
_entity_poly.type
_entity_poly.pdbx_seq_one_letter_code
_entity_poly.pdbx_strand_id
1 'polypeptide(L)'
;LLAKQAELKRDKTLKEREELENFIRRFSANASKAKQATSRAKALEKLELEEIKISSRRDPSIVFRTNREIGNEVLEFKGIGKAYDKQLFSNLELKIEKNDKIALIGANGVGK
;
A
#
# COMPACT_ATOMS: atom_id res chain seq x y z
N LEU A 1 0.50 -5.17 -10.41
CA LEU A 1 0.84 -5.51 -11.82
C LEU A 1 1.11 -4.26 -12.67
N LEU A 2 0.19 -3.29 -12.73
CA LEU A 2 0.37 -2.04 -13.50
C LEU A 2 1.56 -1.17 -13.06
N ALA A 3 1.78 -0.98 -11.75
CA ALA A 3 2.92 -0.22 -11.24
C ALA A 3 4.27 -0.83 -11.67
N LYS A 4 4.39 -2.16 -11.59
CA LYS A 4 5.58 -2.90 -12.02
C LYS A 4 5.81 -2.80 -13.53
N GLN A 5 4.75 -2.78 -14.34
CA GLN A 5 4.87 -2.55 -15.79
C GLN A 5 5.30 -1.12 -16.12
N ALA A 6 4.82 -0.12 -15.38
CA ALA A 6 5.21 1.28 -15.55
C ALA A 6 6.67 1.51 -15.15
N GLU A 7 7.12 0.94 -14.04
CA GLU A 7 8.51 0.97 -13.58
C GLU A 7 9.46 0.35 -14.62
N LEU A 8 9.12 -0.84 -15.13
CA LEU A 8 9.91 -1.49 -16.19
C LEU A 8 9.97 -0.69 -17.49
N LYS A 9 8.89 0.00 -17.86
CA LYS A 9 8.90 0.91 -19.03
C LYS A 9 9.82 2.10 -18.78
N ARG A 10 9.74 2.72 -17.60
CA ARG A 10 10.59 3.85 -17.22
C ARG A 10 12.07 3.48 -17.23
N ASP A 11 12.43 2.34 -16.66
CA ASP A 11 13.82 1.86 -16.64
C ASP A 11 14.36 1.62 -18.06
N LYS A 12 13.52 1.12 -18.97
CA LYS A 12 13.89 0.98 -20.39
C LYS A 12 14.12 2.33 -21.05
N THR A 13 13.21 3.29 -20.87
CA THR A 13 13.34 4.64 -21.43
C THR A 13 14.58 5.35 -20.89
N LEU A 14 14.91 5.18 -19.61
CA LEU A 14 16.12 5.75 -19.00
C LEU A 14 17.40 5.17 -19.59
N LYS A 15 17.45 3.85 -19.81
CA LYS A 15 18.59 3.20 -20.48
C LYS A 15 18.75 3.66 -21.93
N GLU A 16 17.66 3.73 -22.69
CA GLU A 16 17.69 4.24 -24.06
C GLU A 16 18.17 5.69 -24.12
N ARG A 17 17.75 6.52 -23.16
CA ARG A 17 18.24 7.91 -23.02
C ARG A 17 19.75 7.96 -22.80
N GLU A 18 20.25 7.17 -21.87
CA GLU A 18 21.67 7.12 -21.52
C GLU A 18 22.53 6.65 -22.72
N GLU A 19 22.05 5.65 -23.46
CA GLU A 19 22.73 5.17 -24.68
C GLU A 19 22.79 6.26 -25.76
N LEU A 20 21.69 6.99 -25.97
CA LEU A 20 21.64 8.11 -26.92
C LEU A 20 22.60 9.24 -26.52
N GLU A 21 22.58 9.65 -25.24
CA GLU A 21 23.48 10.68 -24.69
C GLU A 21 24.95 10.29 -24.83
N ASN A 22 25.30 9.03 -24.51
CA ASN A 22 26.65 8.51 -24.64
C ASN A 22 27.12 8.47 -26.10
N PHE A 23 26.24 8.07 -27.03
CA PHE A 23 26.56 8.07 -28.45
C PHE A 23 26.79 9.49 -28.98
N ILE A 24 25.93 10.44 -28.62
CA ILE A 24 26.09 11.85 -29.00
C ILE A 24 27.40 12.40 -28.44
N ARG A 25 27.71 12.15 -27.16
CA ARG A 25 28.95 12.63 -26.53
C ARG A 25 30.20 12.08 -27.23
N ARG A 26 30.19 10.82 -27.66
CA ARG A 26 31.34 10.16 -28.30
C ARG A 26 31.53 10.57 -29.76
N PHE A 27 30.45 10.88 -30.47
CA PHE A 27 30.46 11.03 -31.93
C PHE A 27 30.03 12.40 -32.45
N SER A 28 29.74 13.37 -31.58
CA SER A 28 29.37 14.75 -31.97
C SER A 28 30.49 15.49 -32.71
N ALA A 29 31.75 15.25 -32.33
CA ALA A 29 32.92 15.90 -32.93
C ALA A 29 33.53 15.14 -34.12
N ASN A 30 33.06 13.92 -34.42
CA ASN A 30 33.61 13.11 -35.51
C ASN A 30 32.84 13.36 -36.81
N ALA A 31 33.52 13.95 -37.81
CA ALA A 31 32.93 14.33 -39.10
C ALA A 31 32.19 13.19 -39.81
N SER A 32 32.66 11.93 -39.67
CA SER A 32 32.05 10.76 -40.30
C SER A 32 30.72 10.32 -39.65
N LYS A 33 30.48 10.72 -38.40
CA LYS A 33 29.30 10.33 -37.59
C LYS A 33 28.43 11.51 -37.17
N ALA A 34 28.83 12.74 -37.50
CA ALA A 34 28.12 13.97 -37.15
C ALA A 34 26.62 13.94 -37.55
N LYS A 35 26.28 13.53 -38.78
CA LYS A 35 24.88 13.40 -39.21
C LYS A 35 24.07 12.42 -38.36
N GLN A 36 24.67 11.31 -37.94
CA GLN A 36 24.00 10.31 -37.08
C GLN A 36 23.83 10.84 -35.66
N ALA A 37 24.84 11.53 -35.12
CA ALA A 37 24.76 12.19 -33.82
C ALA A 37 23.64 13.25 -33.78
N THR A 38 23.51 14.08 -34.82
CA THR A 38 22.41 15.06 -34.93
C THR A 38 21.04 14.39 -35.01
N SER A 39 20.90 13.28 -35.73
CA SER A 39 19.64 12.53 -35.79
C SER A 39 19.26 11.93 -34.44
N ARG A 40 20.24 11.43 -33.69
CA ARG A 40 20.04 10.86 -32.34
C ARG A 40 19.76 11.94 -31.30
N ALA A 41 20.34 13.14 -31.45
CA ALA A 41 20.01 14.31 -30.63
C ALA A 41 18.55 14.74 -30.79
N LYS A 42 18.03 14.73 -32.02
CA LYS A 42 16.60 14.97 -32.27
C LYS A 42 15.69 13.88 -31.69
N ALA A 43 16.16 12.63 -31.68
CA ALA A 43 15.43 11.53 -31.07
C ALA A 43 15.40 11.64 -29.53
N LEU A 44 16.50 12.07 -28.93
CA LEU A 44 16.62 12.35 -27.49
C LEU A 44 15.70 13.50 -27.06
N GLU A 45 15.60 14.56 -27.86
CA GLU A 45 14.71 15.71 -27.60
C GLU A 45 13.22 15.32 -27.62
N LYS A 46 12.85 14.35 -28.47
CA LYS A 46 11.48 13.81 -28.54
C LYS A 46 11.19 12.72 -27.50
N LEU A 47 12.21 12.30 -26.75
CA LEU A 47 12.05 11.25 -25.74
C LEU A 47 11.43 11.88 -24.48
N GLU A 48 10.11 11.89 -24.41
CA GLU A 48 9.39 12.32 -23.21
C GLU A 48 9.39 11.21 -22.16
N LEU A 49 9.90 11.52 -20.96
CA LEU A 49 9.73 10.66 -19.80
C LEU A 49 8.29 10.81 -19.32
N GLU A 50 7.44 9.82 -19.62
CA GLU A 50 6.08 9.79 -19.08
C GLU A 50 6.16 9.81 -17.54
N GLU A 51 5.56 10.83 -16.93
CA GLU A 51 5.37 10.86 -15.49
C GLU A 51 4.42 9.73 -15.10
N ILE A 52 4.91 8.81 -14.27
CA ILE A 52 4.08 7.74 -13.71
C ILE A 52 3.04 8.42 -12.80
N LYS A 53 1.85 8.68 -13.34
CA LYS A 53 0.67 8.98 -12.52
C LYS A 53 0.32 7.72 -11.75
N ILE A 54 0.84 7.65 -10.52
CA ILE A 54 0.45 6.64 -9.55
C ILE A 54 -1.07 6.78 -9.41
N SER A 55 -1.79 5.76 -9.86
CA SER A 55 -3.24 5.74 -9.80
C SER A 55 -3.67 6.01 -8.35
N SER A 56 -4.52 7.01 -8.13
CA SER A 56 -5.10 7.37 -6.82
C SER A 56 -5.98 6.29 -6.19
N ARG A 57 -6.10 5.14 -6.87
CA ARG A 57 -6.79 3.94 -6.41
C ARG A 57 -6.08 3.39 -5.17
N ARG A 58 -6.41 3.97 -4.02
CA ARG A 58 -6.23 3.31 -2.73
C ARG A 58 -7.18 2.14 -2.70
N ASP A 59 -6.65 0.94 -2.48
CA ASP A 59 -7.48 -0.20 -2.13
C ASP A 59 -8.37 0.19 -0.94
N PRO A 60 -9.67 -0.17 -0.96
CA PRO A 60 -10.55 0.12 0.16
C PRO A 60 -9.98 -0.55 1.40
N SER A 61 -9.57 0.27 2.36
CA SER A 61 -9.03 -0.17 3.65
C SER A 61 -9.79 0.54 4.76
N ILE A 62 -10.34 -0.25 5.68
CA ILE A 62 -10.90 0.28 6.91
C ILE A 62 -9.75 0.30 7.91
N VAL A 63 -9.23 1.51 8.17
CA VAL A 63 -8.18 1.72 9.16
C VAL A 63 -8.79 2.34 10.39
N PHE A 64 -8.91 1.56 11.45
CA PHE A 64 -9.31 2.08 12.76
C PHE A 64 -8.13 2.81 13.39
N ARG A 65 -8.22 4.15 13.46
CA ARG A 65 -7.24 4.97 14.18
C ARG A 65 -7.78 5.20 15.59
N THR A 66 -7.10 4.64 16.60
CA THR A 66 -7.43 4.99 17.98
C THR A 66 -6.96 6.41 18.28
N ASN A 67 -7.81 7.22 18.92
CA ASN A 67 -7.47 8.59 19.29
C ASN A 67 -6.64 8.66 20.60
N ARG A 68 -6.60 7.56 21.37
CA ARG A 68 -5.90 7.47 22.65
C ARG A 68 -5.37 6.07 22.90
N GLU A 69 -4.36 5.95 23.74
CA GLU A 69 -3.96 4.66 24.29
C GLU A 69 -5.06 4.11 25.20
N ILE A 70 -5.21 2.78 25.20
CA ILE A 70 -6.13 2.10 26.10
C ILE A 70 -5.57 2.21 27.54
N GLY A 71 -6.44 2.60 28.47
CA GLY A 71 -6.13 2.64 29.90
C GLY A 71 -6.01 1.23 30.49
N ASN A 72 -5.61 1.12 31.76
CA ASN A 72 -5.44 -0.18 32.42
C ASN A 72 -6.75 -0.96 32.54
N GLU A 73 -7.86 -0.28 32.78
CA GLU A 73 -9.21 -0.87 32.74
C GLU A 73 -9.83 -0.62 31.37
N VAL A 74 -10.07 -1.71 30.64
CA VAL A 74 -10.63 -1.66 29.28
C VAL A 74 -12.13 -1.75 29.34
N LEU A 75 -12.66 -2.66 30.16
CA LEU A 75 -14.09 -2.86 30.28
C LEU A 75 -14.45 -3.48 31.63
N GLU A 76 -15.59 -3.07 32.19
CA GLU A 76 -16.14 -3.67 33.40
C GLU A 76 -17.62 -4.00 33.15
N PHE A 77 -17.97 -5.26 33.39
CA PHE A 77 -19.32 -5.78 33.34
C PHE A 77 -19.76 -6.10 34.77
N LYS A 78 -20.90 -5.55 35.20
CA LYS A 78 -21.49 -5.80 36.53
C LYS A 78 -22.93 -6.26 36.39
N GLY A 79 -23.25 -7.39 37.00
CA GLY A 79 -24.63 -7.89 37.09
C GLY A 79 -25.28 -8.24 35.75
N ILE A 80 -24.49 -8.62 34.73
CA ILE A 80 -25.03 -8.81 33.38
C ILE A 80 -25.70 -10.18 33.26
N GLY A 81 -26.88 -10.21 32.64
CA GLY A 81 -27.56 -11.42 32.25
C GLY A 81 -27.88 -11.42 30.77
N LYS A 82 -28.02 -12.61 30.19
CA LYS A 82 -28.52 -12.79 28.82
C LYS A 82 -29.57 -13.91 28.82
N ALA A 83 -30.68 -13.64 28.16
CA ALA A 83 -31.74 -14.59 27.93
C ALA A 83 -32.24 -14.46 26.48
N TYR A 84 -32.63 -15.59 25.89
CA TYR A 84 -33.55 -15.61 24.76
C TYR A 84 -34.89 -16.11 25.32
N ASP A 85 -35.34 -17.30 24.92
CA ASP A 85 -36.50 -17.97 25.53
C ASP A 85 -36.18 -18.61 26.89
N LYS A 86 -34.90 -18.93 27.12
CA LYS A 86 -34.37 -19.42 28.40
C LYS A 86 -33.19 -18.57 28.84
N GLN A 87 -33.02 -18.46 30.16
CA GLN A 87 -31.87 -17.77 30.75
C GLN A 87 -30.58 -18.52 30.40
N LEU A 88 -29.64 -17.81 29.77
CA LEU A 88 -28.32 -18.35 29.44
C LEU A 88 -27.37 -18.18 30.62
N PHE A 89 -27.35 -16.97 31.19
CA PHE A 89 -26.60 -16.63 32.39
C PHE A 89 -27.19 -15.39 33.04
N SER A 90 -26.90 -15.20 34.33
CA SER A 90 -27.27 -14.04 35.14
C SER A 90 -26.15 -13.70 36.09
N ASN A 91 -26.09 -12.43 36.50
CA ASN A 91 -25.12 -11.93 37.47
C ASN A 91 -23.67 -12.18 37.06
N LEU A 92 -23.37 -12.04 35.76
CA LEU A 92 -22.00 -12.08 35.27
C LEU A 92 -21.29 -10.79 35.66
N GLU A 93 -20.21 -10.96 36.41
CA GLU A 93 -19.24 -9.92 36.72
C GLU A 93 -17.94 -10.26 35.99
N LEU A 94 -17.47 -9.34 35.14
CA LEU A 94 -16.27 -9.54 34.36
C LEU A 94 -15.53 -8.22 34.22
N LYS A 95 -14.26 -8.22 34.61
CA LYS A 95 -13.35 -7.10 34.44
C LYS A 95 -12.31 -7.47 33.39
N ILE A 96 -12.10 -6.58 32.44
CA ILE A 96 -11.17 -6.75 31.32
C ILE A 96 -10.11 -5.67 31.44
N GLU A 97 -8.87 -6.09 31.59
CA GLU A 97 -7.71 -5.22 31.72
C GLU A 97 -6.89 -5.15 30.43
N LYS A 98 -5.97 -4.19 30.39
CA LYS A 98 -5.06 -4.00 29.26
C LYS A 98 -4.21 -5.26 29.08
N ASN A 99 -4.23 -5.80 27.85
CA ASN A 99 -3.56 -7.03 27.41
C ASN A 99 -4.25 -8.36 27.74
N ASP A 100 -5.45 -8.32 28.31
CA ASP A 100 -6.24 -9.55 28.47
C ASP A 100 -6.61 -10.16 27.12
N LYS A 101 -6.53 -11.49 27.05
CA LYS A 101 -6.96 -12.28 25.88
C LYS A 101 -8.22 -13.04 26.24
N ILE A 102 -9.33 -12.67 25.62
CA ILE A 102 -10.64 -13.26 25.88
C ILE A 102 -11.03 -14.11 24.69
N ALA A 103 -11.38 -15.37 24.94
CA ALA A 103 -11.93 -16.28 23.96
C ALA A 103 -13.37 -16.65 24.34
N LEU A 104 -14.28 -16.52 23.39
CA LEU A 104 -15.66 -16.99 23.53
C LEU A 104 -15.75 -18.37 22.85
N ILE A 105 -16.02 -19.43 23.63
CA ILE A 105 -16.03 -20.82 23.15
C ILE A 105 -17.42 -21.45 23.36
N GLY A 106 -17.88 -22.24 22.38
CA GLY A 106 -19.19 -22.92 22.42
C GLY A 106 -19.70 -23.32 21.04
N ALA A 107 -20.82 -24.03 20.97
CA ALA A 107 -21.43 -24.48 19.71
C ALA A 107 -22.02 -23.32 18.88
N ASN A 108 -22.20 -23.51 17.57
CA ASN A 108 -22.82 -22.49 16.71
C ASN A 108 -24.28 -22.23 17.14
N GLY A 109 -24.70 -20.95 17.16
CA GLY A 109 -26.06 -20.55 17.52
C GLY A 109 -26.33 -20.33 19.02
N VAL A 110 -25.35 -20.51 19.92
CA VAL A 110 -25.54 -20.31 21.37
C VAL A 110 -25.38 -18.85 21.84
N GLY A 111 -25.15 -17.91 20.92
CA GLY A 111 -25.06 -16.49 21.24
C GLY A 111 -23.70 -16.01 21.74
N LYS A 112 -22.62 -16.72 21.36
CA LYS A 112 -21.28 -16.13 21.20
C LYS A 112 -21.28 -15.19 20.01
#